data_AF-A0A382QB28-F1
#
_entry.id   AF-A0A382QB28-F1
#
_cell.length_a   1.000
_cell.length_b   1.000
_cell.length_c   1.000
_cell.angle_alpha   90.00
_cell.angle_beta   90.00
_cell.angle_gamma   90.00
#
_symmetry.space_group_name_H-M   'P 1'
#
loop_
_entity.id
_entity.type
_entity.pdbx_description
1 polymer ?
#
loop_
_entity_poly.entity_id
_entity_poly.type
_entity_poly.pdbx_seq_one_letter_code
_entity_poly.pdbx_strand_id
1 'polypeptide(L)'
;MQLDKKLIKAEKSSHHLRSLLIIGILVLCFSLTFIIRIQPLEYGFELNEFDPFFNYRATEFIVENGLPAYLEWHDDLSWHPYGRDVSSTSQVMLHTTAATLYQIFGMGSSLYDFTIWFPVVISSLTAIIIFALVRTISSTTAGLFASLFFAISPILIMRGSIGWFKSEPLGLFYGLLAVYLLLSGLKSDKGKISVAKIVGAGILLAFGIASWGGIQFFILPIGILFLALPFLRKDNKFVIWASIIFTSVFLLVTMSFEKTGIAFASGLNGFFLIGCTAFLTVCIVIRRIFSKSQLRVSLALLGGSIISGIVIISSGVINLP
;
A
#
# COMPACT_ATOMS: atom_id res chain seq x y z
N MET A 1 12.32 36.26 52.84
CA MET A 1 12.16 34.86 52.44
C MET A 1 11.69 34.82 50.98
N GLN A 2 12.61 34.93 50.02
CA GLN A 2 12.32 34.84 48.58
C GLN A 2 12.44 33.37 48.19
N LEU A 3 11.32 32.75 47.82
CA LEU A 3 11.29 31.36 47.38
C LEU A 3 11.71 31.29 45.90
N ASP A 4 12.74 30.48 45.64
CA ASP A 4 13.34 30.23 44.33
C ASP A 4 12.32 29.85 43.24
N LYS A 5 11.97 30.81 42.37
CA LYS A 5 11.28 30.56 41.08
C LYS A 5 12.27 30.20 39.97
N LYS A 6 13.23 29.31 40.23
CA LYS A 6 14.29 28.95 39.25
C LYS A 6 14.37 27.47 38.90
N LEU A 7 13.34 26.67 39.19
CA LEU A 7 13.46 25.20 39.14
C LEU A 7 12.94 24.46 37.91
N ILE A 8 12.33 25.11 36.91
CA ILE A 8 12.09 24.44 35.62
C ILE A 8 12.28 25.44 34.48
N LYS A 9 13.54 25.72 34.16
CA LYS A 9 13.87 26.22 32.83
C LYS A 9 13.69 25.02 31.90
N ALA A 10 12.53 24.92 31.25
CA ALA A 10 12.30 23.91 30.23
C ALA A 10 13.34 24.10 29.14
N GLU A 11 14.44 23.35 29.24
CA GLU A 11 15.51 23.37 28.26
C GLU A 11 14.87 22.93 26.94
N LYS A 12 14.87 23.84 25.97
CA LYS A 12 14.32 23.59 24.64
C LYS A 12 15.17 22.47 24.05
N SER A 13 14.71 21.22 24.19
CA SER A 13 15.40 20.04 23.69
C SER A 13 15.88 20.31 22.27
N SER A 14 17.19 20.19 22.06
CA SER A 14 17.78 20.45 20.74
C SER A 14 17.04 19.63 19.70
N HIS A 15 16.68 20.26 18.57
CA HIS A 15 16.04 19.57 17.45
C HIS A 15 16.81 18.30 17.04
N HIS A 16 18.13 18.30 17.24
CA HIS A 16 18.99 17.13 17.00
C HIS A 16 18.69 15.98 17.97
N LEU A 17 18.58 16.24 19.28
CA LEU A 17 18.27 15.23 20.29
C LEU A 17 16.90 14.60 20.03
N ARG A 18 15.90 15.41 19.68
CA ARG A 18 14.56 14.89 19.33
C ARG A 18 14.60 13.99 18.09
N SER A 19 15.37 14.35 17.07
CA SER A 19 15.52 13.51 15.87
C SER A 19 16.24 12.21 16.17
N LEU A 20 17.30 12.24 16.99
CA LEU A 20 18.01 11.04 17.44
C LEU A 20 17.09 10.10 18.24
N LEU A 21 16.26 10.65 19.13
CA LEU A 21 15.28 9.86 19.88
C LEU A 21 14.26 9.19 18.95
N ILE A 22 13.74 9.91 17.95
CA ILE A 22 12.82 9.33 16.95
C ILE A 22 13.49 8.18 16.20
N ILE A 23 14.71 8.39 15.71
CA ILE A 23 15.48 7.35 15.00
C ILE A 23 15.72 6.15 15.91
N GLY A 24 16.15 6.38 17.16
CA GLY A 24 16.38 5.32 18.15
C GLY A 24 15.13 4.50 18.41
N ILE A 25 13.97 5.13 18.60
CA ILE A 25 12.69 4.42 18.79
C ILE A 25 12.30 3.63 17.54
N LEU A 26 12.54 4.15 16.34
CA LEU A 26 12.25 3.41 15.11
C LEU A 26 13.15 2.21 14.91
N VAL A 27 14.44 2.32 15.24
CA VAL A 27 15.37 1.19 15.25
C VAL A 27 14.88 0.14 16.26
N LEU A 28 14.46 0.55 17.46
CA LEU A 28 13.88 -0.37 18.44
C LEU A 28 12.60 -1.03 17.94
N CYS A 29 11.69 -0.30 17.29
CA CYS A 29 10.47 -0.89 16.72
C CYS A 29 10.78 -1.88 15.60
N PHE A 30 11.71 -1.54 14.71
CA PHE A 30 12.19 -2.44 13.65
C PHE A 30 12.78 -3.71 14.26
N SER A 31 13.72 -3.58 15.19
CA SER A 31 14.37 -4.72 15.86
C SER A 31 13.37 -5.56 16.65
N LEU A 32 12.41 -4.94 17.34
CA LEU A 32 11.37 -5.65 18.09
C LEU A 32 10.49 -6.47 17.15
N THR A 33 10.05 -5.88 16.04
CA THR A 33 9.28 -6.59 15.03
C THR A 33 10.07 -7.79 14.49
N PHE A 34 11.37 -7.60 14.21
CA PHE A 34 12.24 -8.61 13.65
C PHE A 34 12.40 -9.78 14.63
N ILE A 35 12.79 -9.50 15.88
CA ILE A 35 13.04 -10.51 16.93
C ILE A 35 11.79 -11.35 17.22
N ILE A 36 10.60 -10.73 17.26
CA ILE A 36 9.36 -11.46 17.52
C ILE A 36 8.99 -12.37 16.33
N ARG A 37 9.24 -11.92 15.09
CA ARG A 37 8.88 -12.68 13.88
C ARG A 37 9.84 -13.83 13.56
N ILE A 38 11.03 -13.85 14.15
CA ILE A 38 11.99 -14.95 14.02
C ILE A 38 11.83 -16.03 15.09
N GLN A 39 10.92 -15.87 16.05
CA GLN A 39 10.72 -16.89 17.09
C GLN A 39 10.50 -18.31 16.54
N PRO A 40 9.78 -18.53 15.43
CA PRO A 40 9.62 -19.86 14.85
C PRO A 40 10.92 -20.57 14.42
N LEU A 41 12.06 -19.86 14.37
CA LEU A 41 13.38 -20.49 14.16
C LEU A 41 13.68 -21.60 15.17
N GLU A 42 13.08 -21.56 16.36
CA GLU A 42 13.25 -22.62 17.37
C GLU A 42 12.76 -24.00 16.88
N TYR A 43 11.86 -24.02 15.89
CA TYR A 43 11.32 -25.25 15.31
C TYR A 43 11.98 -25.66 13.98
N GLY A 44 12.88 -24.82 13.43
CA GLY A 44 13.58 -25.09 12.19
C GLY A 44 13.73 -23.87 11.27
N PHE A 45 14.73 -23.92 10.40
CA PHE A 45 14.97 -22.91 9.36
C PHE A 45 14.39 -23.39 8.04
N GLU A 46 13.06 -23.30 7.90
CA GLU A 46 12.33 -23.84 6.76
C GLU A 46 11.18 -22.91 6.33
N LEU A 47 10.68 -23.10 5.11
CA LEU A 47 9.40 -22.51 4.70
C LEU A 47 8.25 -23.14 5.51
N ASN A 48 7.33 -22.30 5.97
CA ASN A 48 6.23 -22.71 6.84
C ASN A 48 4.92 -22.84 6.07
N GLU A 49 4.08 -23.79 6.46
CA GLU A 49 2.83 -24.13 5.76
C GLU A 49 3.04 -24.64 4.31
N PHE A 50 1.99 -24.59 3.48
CA PHE A 50 1.99 -25.22 2.15
C PHE A 50 2.16 -24.22 1.00
N ASP A 51 1.53 -23.05 1.08
CA ASP A 51 1.55 -22.04 0.00
C ASP A 51 2.96 -21.52 -0.36
N PRO A 52 3.89 -21.31 0.61
CA PRO A 52 5.20 -20.75 0.30
C PRO A 52 6.05 -21.56 -0.67
N PHE A 53 5.85 -22.88 -0.75
CA PHE A 53 6.59 -23.74 -1.67
C PHE A 53 6.28 -23.42 -3.14
N PHE A 54 5.03 -23.07 -3.46
CA PHE A 54 4.68 -22.59 -4.81
C PHE A 54 5.34 -21.24 -5.10
N ASN A 55 5.29 -20.31 -4.14
CA ASN A 55 5.88 -18.98 -4.32
C ASN A 55 7.40 -19.07 -4.48
N TYR A 56 8.05 -19.97 -3.72
CA TYR A 56 9.47 -20.27 -3.86
C TYR A 56 9.78 -20.77 -5.26
N ARG A 57 9.12 -21.83 -5.73
CA ARG A 57 9.31 -22.41 -7.07
C ARG A 57 9.10 -21.38 -8.18
N ALA A 58 8.06 -20.55 -8.05
CA ALA A 58 7.78 -19.49 -8.99
C ALA A 58 8.87 -18.40 -9.01
N THR A 59 9.46 -18.10 -7.85
CA THR A 59 10.59 -17.17 -7.73
C THR A 59 11.87 -17.78 -8.30
N GLU A 60 12.14 -19.06 -8.02
CA GLU A 60 13.24 -19.85 -8.57
C GLU A 60 13.19 -19.88 -10.09
N PHE A 61 12.01 -20.13 -10.66
CA PHE A 61 11.81 -20.10 -12.10
C PHE A 61 12.22 -18.76 -12.74
N ILE A 62 11.89 -17.63 -12.11
CA ILE A 62 12.31 -16.29 -12.58
C ILE A 62 13.83 -16.13 -12.50
N VAL A 63 14.45 -16.60 -11.41
CA VAL A 63 15.90 -16.50 -11.20
C VAL A 63 16.67 -17.31 -12.26
N GLU A 64 16.16 -18.48 -12.63
CA GLU A 64 16.82 -19.39 -13.57
C GLU A 64 16.53 -19.06 -15.04
N ASN A 65 15.29 -18.65 -15.36
CA ASN A 65 14.81 -18.53 -16.75
C ASN A 65 14.53 -17.08 -17.16
N GLY A 66 14.45 -16.16 -16.20
CA GLY A 66 14.13 -14.75 -16.42
C GLY A 66 12.63 -14.44 -16.40
N LEU A 67 12.32 -13.16 -16.22
CA LEU A 67 10.93 -12.67 -16.17
C LEU A 67 10.13 -12.92 -17.45
N PRO A 68 10.68 -12.73 -18.68
CA PRO A 68 9.92 -13.01 -19.90
C PRO A 68 9.42 -14.45 -19.98
N ALA A 69 10.27 -15.43 -19.63
CA ALA A 69 9.88 -16.83 -19.60
C ALA A 69 8.79 -17.11 -18.56
N TYR A 70 8.85 -16.45 -17.40
CA TYR A 70 7.83 -16.57 -16.36
C TYR A 70 6.45 -16.06 -16.82
N LEU A 71 6.40 -14.98 -17.60
CA LEU A 71 5.15 -14.42 -18.11
C LEU A 71 4.46 -15.34 -19.14
N GLU A 72 5.22 -16.21 -19.80
CA GLU A 72 4.71 -17.20 -20.76
C GLU A 72 4.65 -18.61 -20.17
N TRP A 73 4.85 -18.75 -18.85
CA TRP A 73 5.02 -20.04 -18.21
C TRP A 73 3.68 -20.79 -18.04
N HIS A 74 3.56 -21.88 -18.81
CA HIS A 74 2.55 -22.91 -18.61
C HIS A 74 3.15 -24.07 -17.80
N ASP A 75 2.67 -24.27 -16.57
CA ASP A 75 3.13 -25.29 -15.65
C ASP A 75 2.41 -26.63 -15.86
N ASP A 76 3.03 -27.53 -16.61
CA ASP A 76 2.51 -28.88 -16.88
C ASP A 76 2.64 -29.85 -15.70
N LEU A 77 3.39 -29.48 -14.65
CA LEU A 77 3.55 -30.32 -13.45
C LEU A 77 2.36 -30.17 -12.49
N SER A 78 1.61 -29.09 -12.60
CA SER A 78 0.39 -28.85 -11.82
C SER A 78 -0.86 -29.15 -12.66
N TRP A 79 -1.96 -29.55 -12.03
CA TRP A 79 -3.27 -29.71 -12.69
C TRP A 79 -3.27 -30.63 -13.92
N HIS A 80 -2.59 -31.77 -13.84
CA HIS A 80 -2.56 -32.76 -14.92
C HIS A 80 -3.99 -33.24 -15.31
N PRO A 81 -4.32 -33.37 -16.62
CA PRO A 81 -3.47 -33.20 -17.80
C PRO A 81 -3.48 -31.77 -18.41
N TYR A 82 -4.11 -30.80 -17.77
CA TYR A 82 -4.37 -29.48 -18.36
C TYR A 82 -3.22 -28.48 -18.18
N GLY A 83 -2.43 -28.64 -17.12
CA GLY A 83 -1.42 -27.66 -16.75
C GLY A 83 -2.02 -26.42 -16.11
N ARG A 84 -1.17 -25.42 -15.84
CA ARG A 84 -1.59 -24.14 -15.26
C ARG A 84 -0.81 -22.97 -15.87
N ASP A 85 -1.53 -22.01 -16.41
CA ASP A 85 -0.97 -20.71 -16.75
C ASP A 85 -0.62 -19.95 -15.44
N VAL A 86 0.67 -19.78 -15.16
CA VAL A 86 1.13 -19.26 -13.88
C VAL A 86 0.96 -17.74 -13.79
N SER A 87 1.29 -17.01 -14.85
CA SER A 87 1.24 -15.54 -14.88
C SER A 87 -0.19 -15.02 -14.71
N SER A 88 -1.15 -15.55 -15.46
CA SER A 88 -2.55 -15.13 -15.42
C SER A 88 -3.25 -15.50 -14.10
N THR A 89 -2.82 -16.57 -13.43
CA THR A 89 -3.51 -17.07 -12.22
C THR A 89 -2.84 -16.63 -10.91
N SER A 90 -1.63 -16.08 -10.93
CA SER A 90 -0.82 -15.82 -9.72
C SER A 90 -0.63 -14.34 -9.41
N GLN A 91 -0.23 -14.04 -8.18
CA GLN A 91 0.15 -12.68 -7.78
C GLN A 91 1.63 -12.44 -8.10
N VAL A 92 1.89 -12.04 -9.35
CA VAL A 92 3.22 -11.96 -9.97
C VAL A 92 4.21 -11.06 -9.20
N MET A 93 3.72 -10.02 -8.51
CA MET A 93 4.63 -9.06 -7.86
C MET A 93 5.36 -9.63 -6.64
N LEU A 94 4.86 -10.68 -6.00
CA LEU A 94 5.62 -11.37 -4.95
C LEU A 94 6.89 -11.99 -5.53
N HIS A 95 6.75 -12.80 -6.59
CA HIS A 95 7.85 -13.54 -7.20
C HIS A 95 8.86 -12.60 -7.85
N THR A 96 8.38 -11.60 -8.59
CA THR A 96 9.27 -10.63 -9.27
C THR A 96 10.04 -9.76 -8.29
N THR A 97 9.40 -9.28 -7.23
CA THR A 97 10.09 -8.49 -6.20
C THR A 97 11.11 -9.34 -5.46
N ALA A 98 10.76 -10.57 -5.07
CA ALA A 98 11.67 -11.48 -4.40
C ALA A 98 12.89 -11.83 -5.28
N ALA A 99 12.67 -12.20 -6.55
CA ALA A 99 13.74 -12.49 -7.50
C ALA A 99 14.64 -11.26 -7.72
N THR A 100 14.05 -10.07 -7.90
CA THR A 100 14.82 -8.83 -8.10
C THR A 100 15.67 -8.51 -6.87
N LEU A 101 15.09 -8.60 -5.67
CA LEU A 101 15.83 -8.35 -4.43
C LEU A 101 16.87 -9.43 -4.16
N TYR A 102 16.63 -10.68 -4.54
CA TYR A 102 17.63 -11.75 -4.45
C TYR A 102 18.84 -11.47 -5.36
N GLN A 103 18.62 -11.02 -6.59
CA GLN A 103 19.71 -10.65 -7.49
C GLN A 103 20.56 -9.48 -6.97
N ILE A 104 19.97 -8.57 -6.19
CA ILE A 104 20.67 -7.40 -5.63
C ILE A 104 21.33 -7.72 -4.28
N PHE A 105 20.66 -8.46 -3.40
CA PHE A 105 21.03 -8.63 -1.98
C PHE A 105 21.29 -10.08 -1.55
N GLY A 106 21.00 -11.06 -2.39
CA GLY A 106 21.13 -12.49 -2.08
C GLY A 106 22.53 -13.07 -2.25
N MET A 107 23.54 -12.23 -2.52
CA MET A 107 24.91 -12.70 -2.73
C MET A 107 25.41 -13.45 -1.49
N GLY A 108 25.78 -14.73 -1.67
CA GLY A 108 26.30 -15.58 -0.61
C GLY A 108 25.24 -16.41 0.13
N SER A 109 23.96 -16.33 -0.24
CA SER A 109 22.90 -17.22 0.28
C SER A 109 22.23 -18.02 -0.83
N SER A 110 21.66 -19.17 -0.48
CA SER A 110 20.74 -19.84 -1.39
C SER A 110 19.47 -18.99 -1.58
N LEU A 111 18.76 -19.19 -2.69
CA LEU A 111 17.45 -18.56 -2.87
C LEU A 111 16.48 -19.02 -1.78
N TYR A 112 16.57 -20.27 -1.36
CA TYR A 112 15.74 -20.85 -0.31
C TYR A 112 15.87 -20.08 1.00
N ASP A 113 17.11 -19.91 1.49
CA ASP A 113 17.39 -19.14 2.71
C ASP A 113 16.90 -17.70 2.58
N PHE A 114 17.09 -17.09 1.41
CA PHE A 114 16.63 -15.73 1.14
C PHE A 114 15.11 -15.60 1.27
N THR A 115 14.35 -16.56 0.70
CA THR A 115 12.88 -16.54 0.80
C THR A 115 12.37 -16.78 2.22
N ILE A 116 13.09 -17.55 3.05
CA ILE A 116 12.76 -17.74 4.47
C ILE A 116 12.87 -16.40 5.24
N TRP A 117 13.91 -15.62 4.98
CA TRP A 117 14.13 -14.31 5.62
C TRP A 117 13.22 -13.19 5.10
N PHE A 118 12.83 -13.26 3.83
CA PHE A 118 12.07 -12.24 3.11
C PHE A 118 10.87 -11.65 3.89
N PRO A 119 9.91 -12.45 4.40
CA PRO A 119 8.72 -11.90 5.07
C PRO A 119 9.07 -11.09 6.33
N VAL A 120 10.10 -11.48 7.07
CA VAL A 120 10.53 -10.79 8.30
C VAL A 120 11.09 -9.42 7.96
N VAL A 121 11.96 -9.34 6.95
CA VAL A 121 12.59 -8.08 6.52
C VAL A 121 11.53 -7.10 6.04
N ILE A 122 10.64 -7.53 5.15
CA ILE A 122 9.56 -6.70 4.61
C ILE A 122 8.58 -6.25 5.70
N SER A 123 8.20 -7.15 6.61
CA SER A 123 7.35 -6.80 7.77
C SER A 123 8.04 -5.79 8.69
N SER A 124 9.37 -5.89 8.84
CA SER A 124 10.19 -4.95 9.62
C SER A 124 10.23 -3.56 9.02
N LEU A 125 10.38 -3.46 7.72
CA LEU A 125 10.30 -2.18 7.02
C LEU A 125 8.89 -1.58 7.12
N THR A 126 7.84 -2.41 7.13
CA THR A 126 6.45 -1.95 7.25
C THR A 126 6.18 -1.18 8.55
N ALA A 127 6.85 -1.55 9.66
CA ALA A 127 6.74 -0.80 10.92
C ALA A 127 7.16 0.68 10.75
N ILE A 128 8.23 0.93 9.99
CA ILE A 128 8.72 2.28 9.68
C ILE A 128 7.72 3.02 8.78
N ILE A 129 7.11 2.33 7.82
CA ILE A 129 6.10 2.91 6.93
C ILE A 129 4.87 3.37 7.72
N ILE A 130 4.44 2.59 8.72
CA ILE A 130 3.31 2.95 9.58
C ILE A 130 3.60 4.19 10.43
N PHE A 131 4.82 4.31 10.96
CA PHE A 131 5.25 5.56 11.59
C PHE A 131 5.09 6.74 10.63
N ALA A 132 5.61 6.62 9.41
CA ALA A 132 5.57 7.70 8.42
C ALA A 132 4.13 8.07 8.01
N LEU A 133 3.27 7.07 7.84
CA LEU A 133 1.86 7.22 7.52
C LEU A 133 1.11 7.98 8.62
N VAL A 134 1.16 7.48 9.86
CA VAL A 134 0.42 8.07 10.98
C VAL A 134 0.97 9.43 11.37
N ARG A 135 2.29 9.63 11.29
CA ARG A 135 2.92 10.95 11.45
C ARG A 135 2.40 11.94 10.41
N THR A 136 2.16 11.48 9.18
CA THR A 136 1.63 12.34 8.12
C THR A 136 0.21 12.76 8.42
N ILE A 137 -0.62 11.91 9.05
CA ILE A 137 -2.02 12.22 9.37
C ILE A 137 -2.12 13.11 10.62
N SER A 138 -1.43 12.75 11.70
CA SER A 138 -1.56 13.34 13.03
C SER A 138 -0.24 13.96 13.51
N SER A 139 0.48 13.29 14.42
CA SER A 139 1.68 13.81 15.07
C SER A 139 2.79 12.76 15.13
N THR A 140 4.02 13.20 15.42
CA THR A 140 5.17 12.29 15.56
C THR A 140 4.96 11.26 16.66
N THR A 141 4.42 11.67 17.82
CA THR A 141 4.16 10.78 18.94
C THR A 141 3.14 9.70 18.56
N ALA A 142 2.05 10.07 17.89
CA ALA A 142 1.07 9.11 17.39
C ALA A 142 1.69 8.12 16.40
N GLY A 143 2.60 8.59 15.52
CA GLY A 143 3.35 7.72 14.62
C GLY A 143 4.23 6.71 15.34
N LEU A 144 4.92 7.12 16.42
CA LEU A 144 5.76 6.22 17.20
C LEU A 144 4.92 5.13 17.88
N PHE A 145 3.80 5.50 18.49
CA PHE A 145 2.86 4.53 19.06
C PHE A 145 2.28 3.58 18.02
N ALA A 146 1.92 4.08 16.84
CA ALA A 146 1.42 3.24 15.75
C ALA A 146 2.45 2.21 15.28
N SER A 147 3.71 2.62 15.14
CA SER A 147 4.81 1.71 14.80
C SER A 147 5.03 0.65 15.89
N LEU A 148 4.96 1.05 17.16
CA LEU A 148 5.09 0.11 18.28
C LEU A 148 3.94 -0.89 18.31
N PHE A 149 2.69 -0.45 18.16
CA PHE A 149 1.52 -1.32 18.13
C PHE A 149 1.52 -2.27 16.94
N PHE A 150 1.99 -1.82 15.77
CA PHE A 150 2.22 -2.71 14.64
C PHE A 150 3.27 -3.78 14.95
N ALA A 151 4.35 -3.40 15.65
CA ALA A 151 5.43 -4.31 15.93
C ALA A 151 5.02 -5.51 16.78
N ILE A 152 4.14 -5.28 17.76
CA ILE A 152 3.67 -6.27 18.74
C ILE A 152 2.30 -6.88 18.42
N SER A 153 1.66 -6.52 17.30
CA SER A 153 0.31 -6.99 16.97
C SER A 153 0.30 -8.48 16.62
N PRO A 154 -0.38 -9.36 17.39
CA PRO A 154 -0.32 -10.81 17.17
C PRO A 154 -0.78 -11.24 15.77
N ILE A 155 -1.86 -10.62 15.27
CA ILE A 155 -2.42 -10.94 13.95
C ILE A 155 -1.42 -10.63 12.82
N LEU A 156 -0.64 -9.55 12.98
CA LEU A 156 0.36 -9.13 12.00
C LEU A 156 1.69 -9.87 12.16
N ILE A 157 2.00 -10.35 13.36
CA ILE A 157 3.15 -11.23 13.60
C ILE A 157 2.92 -12.55 12.89
N MET A 158 1.77 -13.21 13.13
CA MET A 158 1.46 -14.53 12.55
C MET A 158 1.50 -14.55 11.02
N ARG A 159 1.18 -13.44 10.35
CA ARG A 159 1.17 -13.33 8.88
C ARG A 159 2.43 -12.70 8.28
N GLY A 160 3.53 -12.65 9.03
CA GLY A 160 4.80 -12.10 8.58
C GLY A 160 6.02 -12.68 9.30
N SER A 161 5.86 -13.85 9.92
CA SER A 161 6.94 -14.59 10.58
C SER A 161 7.95 -15.15 9.59
N ILE A 162 9.10 -15.58 10.10
CA ILE A 162 10.10 -16.31 9.33
C ILE A 162 9.49 -17.55 8.66
N GLY A 163 9.90 -17.82 7.41
CA GLY A 163 9.33 -18.91 6.60
C GLY A 163 7.92 -18.63 6.05
N TRP A 164 7.24 -17.54 6.44
CA TRP A 164 5.94 -17.13 5.89
C TRP A 164 6.07 -16.44 4.53
N PHE A 165 6.69 -17.09 3.53
CA PHE A 165 6.90 -16.52 2.20
C PHE A 165 5.60 -16.53 1.38
N LYS A 166 4.64 -15.71 1.81
CA LYS A 166 3.34 -15.47 1.19
C LYS A 166 3.16 -14.01 0.76
N SER A 167 2.04 -13.75 0.11
CA SER A 167 1.68 -12.46 -0.47
C SER A 167 1.48 -11.32 0.53
N GLU A 168 0.97 -11.60 1.73
CA GLU A 168 0.45 -10.60 2.65
C GLU A 168 1.50 -9.61 3.16
N PRO A 169 2.71 -10.03 3.62
CA PRO A 169 3.75 -9.10 4.06
C PRO A 169 4.08 -8.04 3.01
N LEU A 170 4.30 -8.47 1.77
CA LEU A 170 4.69 -7.58 0.68
C LEU A 170 3.52 -6.72 0.21
N GLY A 171 2.34 -7.30 0.10
CA GLY A 171 1.12 -6.56 -0.21
C GLY A 171 0.88 -5.41 0.77
N LEU A 172 0.94 -5.70 2.08
CA LEU A 172 0.76 -4.69 3.13
C LEU A 172 1.83 -3.61 3.09
N PHE A 173 3.10 -3.98 2.88
CA PHE A 173 4.19 -3.03 2.73
C PHE A 173 3.90 -2.04 1.59
N TYR A 174 3.57 -2.53 0.40
CA TYR A 174 3.27 -1.69 -0.76
C TYR A 174 2.00 -0.85 -0.58
N GLY A 175 0.90 -1.45 -0.10
CA GLY A 175 -0.35 -0.75 0.11
C GLY A 175 -0.24 0.40 1.12
N LEU A 176 0.41 0.16 2.26
CA LEU A 176 0.61 1.20 3.28
C LEU A 176 1.57 2.29 2.80
N LEU A 177 2.63 1.92 2.07
CA LEU A 177 3.57 2.86 1.49
C LEU A 177 2.88 3.74 0.43
N ALA A 178 2.01 3.15 -0.39
CA ALA A 178 1.22 3.88 -1.37
C ALA A 178 0.29 4.90 -0.69
N VAL A 179 -0.43 4.51 0.36
CA VAL A 179 -1.29 5.44 1.11
C VAL A 179 -0.47 6.56 1.75
N TYR A 180 0.69 6.24 2.33
CA TYR A 180 1.60 7.24 2.87
C TYR A 180 2.00 8.26 1.79
N LEU A 181 2.45 7.78 0.62
CA LEU A 181 2.87 8.66 -0.46
C LEU A 181 1.72 9.51 -1.00
N LEU A 182 0.51 8.94 -1.15
CA LEU A 182 -0.68 9.67 -1.58
C LEU A 182 -1.02 10.79 -0.59
N LEU A 183 -1.13 10.48 0.70
CA LEU A 183 -1.45 11.47 1.73
C LEU A 183 -0.35 12.53 1.88
N SER A 184 0.91 12.11 1.82
CA SER A 184 2.06 13.01 1.88
C SER A 184 2.13 13.94 0.67
N GLY A 185 1.83 13.40 -0.52
CA GLY A 185 1.73 14.16 -1.77
C GLY A 185 0.57 15.14 -1.75
N LEU A 186 -0.60 14.74 -1.24
CA LEU A 186 -1.75 15.63 -1.09
C LEU A 186 -1.50 16.74 -0.06
N LYS A 187 -0.84 16.46 1.07
CA LYS A 187 -0.60 17.46 2.12
C LYS A 187 0.44 18.52 1.75
N SER A 188 1.44 18.15 0.96
CA SER A 188 2.54 19.03 0.58
C SER A 188 2.27 19.58 -0.81
N ASP A 189 2.07 20.89 -1.02
CA ASP A 189 2.04 21.48 -2.37
C ASP A 189 3.45 21.92 -2.79
N LYS A 190 4.32 20.94 -3.06
CA LYS A 190 5.71 21.16 -3.48
C LYS A 190 5.91 20.84 -4.97
N GLY A 191 4.88 21.09 -5.78
CA GLY A 191 4.91 20.89 -7.23
C GLY A 191 5.40 19.50 -7.64
N LYS A 192 6.62 19.43 -8.21
CA LYS A 192 7.23 18.20 -8.76
C LYS A 192 7.35 17.06 -7.74
N ILE A 193 7.72 17.36 -6.50
CA ILE A 193 7.91 16.32 -5.46
C ILE A 193 6.57 15.67 -5.12
N SER A 194 5.50 16.47 -5.07
CA SER A 194 4.16 15.97 -4.77
C SER A 194 3.63 15.10 -5.90
N VAL A 195 3.85 15.52 -7.16
CA VAL A 195 3.53 14.71 -8.34
C VAL A 195 4.27 13.38 -8.31
N ALA A 196 5.58 13.37 -8.04
CA ALA A 196 6.36 12.14 -7.95
C ALA A 196 5.83 11.19 -6.86
N LYS A 197 5.44 11.72 -5.69
CA LYS A 197 4.79 10.92 -4.63
C LYS A 197 3.45 10.34 -5.08
N ILE A 198 2.63 11.12 -5.77
CA ILE A 198 1.32 10.67 -6.26
C ILE A 198 1.45 9.59 -7.32
N VAL A 199 2.38 9.76 -8.27
CA VAL A 199 2.70 8.74 -9.29
C VAL A 199 3.21 7.47 -8.61
N GLY A 200 4.17 7.61 -7.70
CA GLY A 200 4.70 6.49 -6.92
C GLY A 200 3.63 5.78 -6.10
N ALA A 201 2.66 6.52 -5.53
CA ALA A 201 1.53 5.95 -4.83
C ALA A 201 0.65 5.09 -5.73
N GLY A 202 0.35 5.55 -6.96
CA GLY A 202 -0.42 4.78 -7.94
C GLY A 202 0.29 3.49 -8.35
N ILE A 203 1.58 3.57 -8.65
CA ILE A 203 2.41 2.40 -9.02
C ILE A 203 2.47 1.40 -7.88
N LEU A 204 2.80 1.85 -6.67
CA LEU A 204 2.96 0.96 -5.52
C LEU A 204 1.63 0.35 -5.08
N LEU A 205 0.50 1.06 -5.21
CA LEU A 205 -0.80 0.45 -4.91
C LEU A 205 -1.11 -0.67 -5.92
N ALA A 206 -0.81 -0.47 -7.20
CA ALA A 206 -0.97 -1.50 -8.22
C ALA A 206 -0.04 -2.71 -7.95
N PHE A 207 1.22 -2.46 -7.56
CA PHE A 207 2.13 -3.53 -7.13
C PHE A 207 1.64 -4.27 -5.89
N GLY A 208 1.00 -3.56 -4.95
CA GLY A 208 0.34 -4.15 -3.81
C GLY A 208 -0.78 -5.11 -4.24
N ILE A 209 -1.65 -4.71 -5.17
CA ILE A 209 -2.73 -5.58 -5.70
C ILE A 209 -2.16 -6.80 -6.41
N ALA A 210 -1.14 -6.61 -7.24
CA ALA A 210 -0.45 -7.68 -7.95
C ALA A 210 0.44 -8.55 -7.05
N SER A 211 0.64 -8.16 -5.79
CA SER A 211 1.28 -9.00 -4.76
C SER A 211 0.23 -9.73 -3.92
N TRP A 212 -0.85 -9.04 -3.54
CA TRP A 212 -1.91 -9.56 -2.68
C TRP A 212 -3.27 -8.92 -3.03
N GLY A 213 -4.26 -9.76 -3.34
CA GLY A 213 -5.61 -9.30 -3.71
C GLY A 213 -6.32 -8.48 -2.63
N GLY A 214 -5.98 -8.67 -1.35
CA GLY A 214 -6.55 -7.88 -0.25
C GLY A 214 -6.21 -6.38 -0.30
N ILE A 215 -5.23 -5.97 -1.11
CA ILE A 215 -4.94 -4.54 -1.30
C ILE A 215 -6.07 -3.81 -2.04
N GLN A 216 -6.98 -4.52 -2.71
CA GLN A 216 -8.19 -3.92 -3.26
C GLN A 216 -9.03 -3.19 -2.20
N PHE A 217 -8.99 -3.62 -0.93
CA PHE A 217 -9.72 -2.94 0.15
C PHE A 217 -9.21 -1.52 0.43
N PHE A 218 -7.98 -1.17 0.01
CA PHE A 218 -7.43 0.19 0.16
C PHE A 218 -8.07 1.18 -0.81
N ILE A 219 -8.70 0.70 -1.89
CA ILE A 219 -9.40 1.55 -2.86
C ILE A 219 -10.59 2.24 -2.19
N LEU A 220 -11.29 1.56 -1.27
CA LEU A 220 -12.44 2.10 -0.55
C LEU A 220 -12.10 3.39 0.23
N PRO A 221 -11.18 3.39 1.21
CA PRO A 221 -10.84 4.60 1.96
C PRO A 221 -10.23 5.69 1.06
N ILE A 222 -9.51 5.33 -0.02
CA ILE A 222 -9.00 6.30 -0.98
C ILE A 222 -10.13 6.98 -1.78
N GLY A 223 -11.11 6.20 -2.25
CA GLY A 223 -12.28 6.75 -2.94
C GLY A 223 -13.12 7.62 -2.02
N ILE A 224 -13.37 7.19 -0.78
CA ILE A 224 -14.05 8.00 0.24
C ILE A 224 -13.28 9.30 0.52
N LEU A 225 -11.95 9.24 0.61
CA LEU A 225 -11.12 10.44 0.72
C LEU A 225 -11.38 11.38 -0.47
N PHE A 226 -11.42 10.87 -1.71
CA PHE A 226 -11.70 11.70 -2.88
C PHE A 226 -13.12 12.29 -2.87
N LEU A 227 -14.13 11.57 -2.37
CA LEU A 227 -15.47 12.14 -2.15
C LEU A 227 -15.46 13.24 -1.10
N ALA A 228 -14.65 13.12 -0.04
CA ALA A 228 -14.58 14.09 1.05
C ALA A 228 -13.73 15.33 0.73
N LEU A 229 -12.68 15.19 -0.09
CA LEU A 229 -11.72 16.26 -0.39
C LEU A 229 -12.36 17.57 -0.89
N PRO A 230 -13.37 17.56 -1.79
CA PRO A 230 -14.08 18.77 -2.19
C PRO A 230 -14.72 19.56 -1.05
N PHE A 231 -15.02 18.93 0.09
CA PHE A 231 -15.64 19.56 1.26
C PHE A 231 -14.59 20.02 2.28
N LEU A 232 -13.48 19.30 2.39
CA LEU A 232 -12.44 19.55 3.39
C LEU A 232 -11.40 20.58 2.94
N ARG A 233 -11.16 20.70 1.63
CA ARG A 233 -10.08 21.52 1.07
C ARG A 233 -10.60 22.67 0.21
N LYS A 234 -9.80 23.75 0.17
CA LYS A 234 -10.05 24.97 -0.62
C LYS A 234 -9.12 25.08 -1.83
N ASP A 235 -8.03 24.32 -1.86
CA ASP A 235 -7.02 24.27 -2.94
C ASP A 235 -7.50 23.42 -4.12
N ASN A 236 -8.41 24.01 -4.87
CA ASN A 236 -9.22 23.34 -5.88
C ASN A 236 -8.48 22.90 -7.15
N LYS A 237 -7.31 23.43 -7.48
CA LYS A 237 -6.59 23.05 -8.73
C LYS A 237 -5.68 21.85 -8.52
N PHE A 238 -4.87 21.88 -7.46
CA PHE A 238 -3.91 20.82 -7.15
C PHE A 238 -4.61 19.48 -6.86
N VAL A 239 -5.68 19.50 -6.06
CA VAL A 239 -6.43 18.29 -5.68
C VAL A 239 -7.06 17.58 -6.89
N ILE A 240 -7.56 18.33 -7.88
CA ILE A 240 -8.06 17.76 -9.15
C ILE A 240 -6.92 17.02 -9.87
N TRP A 241 -5.82 17.71 -10.15
CA TRP A 241 -4.70 17.10 -10.88
C TRP A 241 -4.10 15.91 -10.13
N ALA A 242 -3.96 16.02 -8.81
CA ALA A 242 -3.45 14.94 -7.96
C ALA A 242 -4.31 13.69 -8.03
N SER A 243 -5.63 13.83 -7.90
CA SER A 243 -6.57 12.69 -7.95
C SER A 243 -6.64 12.07 -9.34
N ILE A 244 -6.64 12.87 -10.41
CA ILE A 244 -6.61 12.35 -11.79
C ILE A 244 -5.31 11.59 -12.05
N ILE A 245 -4.15 12.17 -11.73
CA ILE A 245 -2.84 11.51 -11.93
C ILE A 245 -2.78 10.21 -11.15
N PHE A 246 -3.20 10.21 -9.87
CA PHE A 246 -3.23 9.01 -9.05
C PHE A 246 -4.07 7.91 -9.71
N THR A 247 -5.34 8.20 -10.00
CA THR A 247 -6.28 7.23 -10.55
C THR A 247 -5.84 6.71 -11.91
N SER A 248 -5.37 7.58 -12.79
CA SER A 248 -4.87 7.18 -14.11
C SER A 248 -3.65 6.27 -14.01
N VAL A 249 -2.64 6.64 -13.22
CA VAL A 249 -1.43 5.82 -13.07
C VAL A 249 -1.77 4.48 -12.44
N PHE A 250 -2.55 4.48 -11.36
CA PHE A 250 -2.96 3.26 -10.67
C PHE A 250 -3.69 2.30 -11.62
N LEU A 251 -4.67 2.79 -12.40
CA LEU A 251 -5.41 1.95 -13.33
C LEU A 251 -4.53 1.43 -14.46
N LEU A 252 -3.70 2.28 -15.08
CA LEU A 252 -2.82 1.87 -16.18
C LEU A 252 -1.85 0.77 -15.74
N VAL A 253 -1.24 0.90 -14.56
CA VAL A 253 -0.31 -0.12 -14.04
C VAL A 253 -1.07 -1.37 -13.58
N THR A 254 -2.28 -1.24 -13.04
CA THR A 254 -3.08 -2.43 -12.68
C THR A 254 -3.54 -3.19 -13.92
N MET A 255 -3.88 -2.48 -15.01
CA MET A 255 -4.29 -3.10 -16.27
C MET A 255 -3.16 -3.81 -17.01
N SER A 256 -1.89 -3.47 -16.71
CA SER A 256 -0.73 -4.12 -17.34
C SER A 256 -0.41 -5.51 -16.78
N PHE A 257 -0.97 -5.89 -15.63
CA PHE A 257 -0.81 -7.25 -15.10
C PHE A 257 -1.87 -8.17 -15.70
N GLU A 258 -1.46 -9.35 -16.15
CA GLU A 258 -2.32 -10.30 -16.86
C GLU A 258 -3.53 -10.76 -16.03
N LYS A 259 -3.31 -11.07 -14.75
CA LYS A 259 -4.36 -11.50 -13.82
C LYS A 259 -5.50 -10.50 -13.65
N THR A 260 -5.19 -9.21 -13.63
CA THR A 260 -6.18 -8.14 -13.44
C THR A 260 -6.72 -7.64 -14.77
N GLY A 261 -5.83 -7.39 -15.73
CA GLY A 261 -6.11 -6.97 -17.09
C GLY A 261 -7.00 -5.74 -17.19
N ILE A 262 -7.59 -5.56 -18.38
CA ILE A 262 -8.57 -4.48 -18.65
C ILE A 262 -9.84 -4.65 -17.80
N ALA A 263 -10.18 -5.90 -17.45
CA ALA A 263 -11.36 -6.23 -16.66
C ALA A 263 -11.38 -5.54 -15.29
N PHE A 264 -10.21 -5.26 -14.70
CA PHE A 264 -10.12 -4.53 -13.43
C PHE A 264 -10.70 -3.11 -13.52
N ALA A 265 -10.44 -2.40 -14.63
CA ALA A 265 -10.93 -1.03 -14.82
C ALA A 265 -12.44 -0.98 -15.02
N SER A 266 -13.00 -1.99 -15.69
CA SER A 266 -14.45 -2.19 -15.83
C SER A 266 -15.09 -2.92 -14.63
N GLY A 267 -14.30 -3.31 -13.63
CA GLY A 267 -14.79 -3.92 -12.41
C GLY A 267 -15.33 -2.90 -11.42
N LEU A 268 -16.01 -3.38 -10.38
CA LEU A 268 -16.58 -2.54 -9.32
C LEU A 268 -15.53 -1.58 -8.70
N ASN A 269 -14.32 -2.09 -8.44
CA ASN A 269 -13.23 -1.31 -7.86
C ASN A 269 -12.74 -0.19 -8.77
N GLY A 270 -12.57 -0.47 -10.07
CA GLY A 270 -12.19 0.51 -11.07
C GLY A 270 -13.25 1.59 -11.22
N PHE A 271 -14.51 1.18 -11.42
CA PHE A 271 -15.65 2.10 -11.51
C PHE A 271 -15.82 2.97 -10.26
N PHE A 272 -15.67 2.40 -9.07
CA PHE A 272 -15.77 3.14 -7.82
C PHE A 272 -14.72 4.26 -7.74
N LEU A 273 -13.45 3.96 -8.01
CA LEU A 273 -12.37 4.95 -7.93
C LEU A 273 -12.48 6.01 -9.03
N ILE A 274 -12.82 5.60 -10.27
CA ILE A 274 -13.09 6.53 -11.38
C ILE A 274 -14.26 7.45 -11.03
N GLY A 275 -15.36 6.89 -10.52
CA GLY A 275 -16.54 7.63 -10.09
C GLY A 275 -16.23 8.65 -8.99
N CYS A 276 -15.45 8.26 -7.98
CA CYS A 276 -15.03 9.17 -6.91
C CYS A 276 -14.13 10.31 -7.45
N THR A 277 -13.25 10.01 -8.40
CA THR A 277 -12.36 11.01 -9.04
C THR A 277 -13.14 11.97 -9.94
N ALA A 278 -14.11 11.44 -10.70
CA ALA A 278 -15.01 12.23 -11.54
C ALA A 278 -15.90 13.14 -10.69
N PHE A 279 -16.48 12.61 -9.62
CA PHE A 279 -17.24 13.40 -8.64
C PHE A 279 -16.40 14.55 -8.08
N LEU A 280 -15.17 14.26 -7.60
CA LEU A 280 -14.27 15.28 -7.08
C LEU A 280 -14.05 16.39 -8.11
N THR A 281 -13.77 16.02 -9.36
CA THR A 281 -13.49 16.97 -10.44
C THR A 281 -14.71 17.84 -10.75
N VAL A 282 -15.87 17.22 -10.96
CA VAL A 282 -17.14 17.91 -11.28
C VAL A 282 -17.58 18.81 -10.12
N CYS A 283 -17.53 18.30 -8.89
CA CYS A 283 -17.90 19.04 -7.69
C CYS A 283 -17.05 20.32 -7.54
N ILE A 284 -15.73 20.20 -7.70
CA ILE A 284 -14.84 21.35 -7.60
C ILE A 284 -15.06 22.36 -8.74
N VAL A 285 -15.31 21.91 -9.97
CA VAL A 285 -15.62 22.81 -11.10
C VAL A 285 -16.92 23.56 -10.87
N ILE A 286 -17.98 22.86 -10.47
CA ILE A 286 -19.30 23.47 -10.21
C ILE A 286 -19.22 24.47 -9.05
N ARG A 287 -18.45 24.17 -7.99
CA ARG A 287 -18.23 25.12 -6.88
C ARG A 287 -17.60 26.44 -7.36
N ARG A 288 -16.77 26.43 -8.41
CA ARG A 288 -16.20 27.66 -8.97
C ARG A 288 -17.24 28.51 -9.69
N ILE A 289 -18.26 27.88 -10.28
CA ILE A 289 -19.33 28.56 -11.00
C ILE A 289 -20.35 29.14 -10.02
N PHE A 290 -20.76 28.36 -9.00
CA PHE A 290 -21.84 28.74 -8.07
C PHE A 290 -21.31 29.18 -6.71
N SER A 291 -20.85 30.43 -6.58
CA SER A 291 -20.21 30.93 -5.35
C SER A 291 -21.14 31.03 -4.13
N LYS A 292 -22.42 31.36 -4.31
CA LYS A 292 -23.37 31.59 -3.20
C LYS A 292 -24.06 30.33 -2.66
N SER A 293 -24.13 29.24 -3.43
CA SER A 293 -24.85 28.00 -3.08
C SER A 293 -23.98 26.74 -3.08
N GLN A 294 -22.65 26.89 -2.98
CA GLN A 294 -21.65 25.82 -3.12
C GLN A 294 -21.99 24.55 -2.35
N LEU A 295 -22.33 24.67 -1.06
CA LEU A 295 -22.57 23.51 -0.19
C LEU A 295 -23.83 22.73 -0.61
N ARG A 296 -24.93 23.43 -0.92
CA ARG A 296 -26.19 22.80 -1.34
C ARG A 296 -26.04 22.07 -2.67
N VAL A 297 -25.36 22.69 -3.63
CA VAL A 297 -25.09 22.07 -4.94
C VAL A 297 -24.15 20.86 -4.80
N SER A 298 -23.13 20.95 -3.95
CA SER A 298 -22.20 19.84 -3.70
C SER A 298 -22.88 18.65 -2.99
N LEU A 299 -23.80 18.92 -2.06
CA LEU A 299 -24.60 17.87 -1.40
C LEU A 299 -25.62 17.24 -2.35
N ALA A 300 -26.25 18.03 -3.23
CA ALA A 300 -27.14 17.51 -4.26
C ALA A 300 -26.38 16.60 -5.26
N LEU A 301 -25.18 17.01 -5.68
CA LEU A 301 -24.31 16.19 -6.51
C LEU A 301 -23.90 14.90 -5.81
N LEU A 302 -23.59 14.96 -4.51
CA LEU A 302 -23.25 13.76 -3.74
C LEU A 302 -24.44 12.79 -3.71
N GLY A 303 -25.64 13.28 -3.38
CA GLY A 303 -26.86 12.49 -3.44
C GLY A 303 -27.10 11.87 -4.82
N GLY A 304 -26.96 12.65 -5.88
CA GLY A 304 -27.09 12.17 -7.26
C GLY A 304 -26.05 11.10 -7.63
N SER A 305 -24.80 11.25 -7.19
CA SER A 305 -23.74 10.27 -7.43
C SER A 305 -23.98 8.95 -6.70
N ILE A 306 -24.50 9.00 -5.47
CA ILE A 306 -24.87 7.81 -4.69
C ILE A 306 -26.03 7.08 -5.37
N ILE A 307 -27.09 7.80 -5.76
CA ILE A 307 -28.24 7.21 -6.47
C ILE A 307 -27.78 6.58 -7.79
N SER A 308 -26.95 7.28 -8.57
CA SER A 308 -26.41 6.76 -9.83
C SER A 308 -25.59 5.48 -9.60
N GLY A 309 -24.77 5.45 -8.56
CA GLY A 309 -24.03 4.25 -8.17
C GLY A 309 -24.94 3.07 -7.83
N ILE A 310 -26.00 3.30 -7.03
CA ILE A 310 -26.99 2.27 -6.69
C ILE A 310 -27.68 1.76 -7.96
N VAL A 311 -28.13 2.65 -8.85
CA VAL A 311 -28.80 2.26 -10.11
C VAL A 311 -27.88 1.42 -10.99
N ILE A 312 -26.60 1.78 -11.13
CA ILE A 312 -25.63 1.01 -11.92
C ILE A 312 -25.43 -0.39 -11.34
N ILE A 313 -25.27 -0.51 -10.02
CA ILE A 313 -25.12 -1.80 -9.35
C ILE A 313 -26.40 -2.64 -9.52
N SER A 314 -27.58 -2.04 -9.33
CA SER A 314 -28.88 -2.72 -9.48
C SER A 314 -29.21 -3.09 -10.93
N SER A 315 -28.61 -2.41 -11.92
CA SER A 315 -28.86 -2.67 -13.34
C SER A 315 -28.17 -3.94 -13.87
N GLY A 316 -27.28 -4.56 -13.09
CA GLY A 316 -26.50 -5.73 -13.54
C GLY A 316 -25.42 -5.40 -14.58
N VAL A 317 -25.22 -4.12 -14.92
CA VAL A 317 -24.14 -3.67 -15.83
C VAL A 317 -22.76 -3.95 -15.25
N ILE A 318 -22.63 -3.93 -13.92
CA ILE A 318 -21.44 -4.35 -13.20
C ILE A 318 -21.81 -5.59 -12.40
N ASN A 319 -21.26 -6.75 -12.78
CA ASN A 319 -21.43 -7.96 -11.99
C ASN A 319 -20.72 -7.80 -10.65
N LEU A 320 -21.47 -8.02 -9.56
CA LEU A 320 -20.87 -8.27 -8.26
C LEU A 320 -20.16 -9.62 -8.33
N PRO A 321 -18.93 -9.74 -7.79
CA PRO A 321 -18.22 -11.01 -7.76
C PRO A 321 -18.94 -12.07 -6.92
#